data_AF-D5EXE5-F1
#
_entry.id   AF-D5EXE5-F1
#
_cell.length_a   1.000
_cell.length_b   1.000
_cell.length_c   1.000
_cell.angle_alpha   90.00
_cell.angle_beta   90.00
_cell.angle_gamma   90.00
#
_symmetry.space_group_name_H-M   'P 1'
#
loop_
_entity.id
_entity.type
_entity.pdbx_description
1 polymer ?
#
loop_
_entity_poly.entity_id
_entity_poly.type
_entity_poly.pdbx_seq_one_letter_code
_entity_poly.pdbx_strand_id
1 'polypeptide(L)'
;MLYYSENGTTKTVAEEIQKQLGADIEAVEAVEPYTGDFQATVQRGNKERQNGEWPAIKPLKSDLSKYDVIFLGYPIWYGTYANPIVTLLNGQDFPGKTIVPFCTFGSGGLNTSSADLKKALPKAKIAQGYGVRTARVAKAAKELNRFLTENGYKKGAVKALPAYTAQKPVTDAEKALFDAACSSYQFPLGTPQTVGKRETPDGTDYEFKVKSRGMNGKEATATIYVTVEKGGKPEFTEVVR
;
A
#
# COMPACT_ATOMS: atom_id res chain seq x y z
N MET A 1 -4.69 -16.56 0.33
CA MET A 1 -4.51 -15.14 -0.04
C MET A 1 -5.58 -14.76 -1.04
N LEU A 2 -6.26 -13.64 -0.80
CA LEU A 2 -7.26 -13.08 -1.71
C LEU A 2 -6.70 -11.78 -2.30
N TYR A 3 -6.88 -11.53 -3.59
CA TYR A 3 -6.47 -10.25 -4.19
C TYR A 3 -7.36 -9.81 -5.34
N TYR A 4 -7.61 -8.51 -5.46
CA TYR A 4 -8.12 -7.91 -6.71
C TYR A 4 -6.96 -7.25 -7.46
N SER A 5 -6.93 -7.36 -8.79
CA SER A 5 -5.93 -6.71 -9.63
C SER A 5 -6.51 -6.33 -10.99
N GLU A 6 -6.64 -5.04 -11.26
CA GLU A 6 -7.21 -4.57 -12.53
C GLU A 6 -6.25 -4.73 -13.72
N ASN A 7 -5.00 -4.30 -13.58
CA ASN A 7 -3.98 -4.35 -14.65
C ASN A 7 -2.79 -5.27 -14.35
N GLY A 8 -2.96 -6.24 -13.45
CA GLY A 8 -1.90 -7.19 -13.07
C GLY A 8 -0.83 -6.68 -12.08
N THR A 9 -0.81 -5.39 -11.72
CA THR A 9 0.19 -4.86 -10.77
C THR A 9 0.07 -5.52 -9.39
N THR A 10 -1.14 -5.56 -8.83
CA THR A 10 -1.40 -6.20 -7.52
C THR A 10 -1.21 -7.72 -7.59
N LYS A 11 -1.57 -8.33 -8.73
CA LYS A 11 -1.30 -9.74 -9.02
C LYS A 11 0.20 -10.07 -8.89
N THR A 12 1.06 -9.22 -9.45
CA THR A 12 2.53 -9.41 -9.37
C THR A 12 3.01 -9.47 -7.91
N VAL A 13 2.49 -8.59 -7.05
CA VAL A 13 2.81 -8.59 -5.62
C VAL A 13 2.25 -9.82 -4.92
N ALA A 14 1.02 -10.23 -5.26
CA ALA A 14 0.40 -11.43 -4.72
C ALA A 14 1.19 -12.70 -5.10
N GLU A 15 1.59 -12.86 -6.36
CA GLU A 15 2.39 -13.99 -6.82
C GLU A 15 3.77 -14.03 -6.15
N GLU A 16 4.38 -12.88 -5.85
CA GLU A 16 5.63 -12.84 -5.08
C GLU A 16 5.43 -13.26 -3.61
N ILE A 17 4.33 -12.87 -2.95
CA ILE A 17 3.98 -13.38 -1.61
C ILE A 17 3.76 -14.90 -1.67
N GLN A 18 3.00 -15.39 -2.66
CA GLN A 18 2.76 -16.81 -2.85
C GLN A 18 4.08 -17.57 -3.00
N LYS A 19 4.97 -17.10 -3.88
CA LYS A 19 6.28 -17.71 -4.11
C LYS A 19 7.12 -17.79 -2.83
N GLN A 20 7.03 -16.80 -1.95
CA GLN A 20 7.81 -16.77 -0.71
C GLN A 20 7.22 -17.59 0.43
N LEU A 21 5.90 -17.80 0.46
CA LEU A 21 5.20 -18.48 1.56
C LEU A 21 4.64 -19.87 1.19
N GLY A 22 4.48 -20.18 -0.09
CA GLY A 22 3.71 -21.34 -0.56
C GLY A 22 2.21 -21.23 -0.25
N ALA A 23 1.69 -20.01 -0.07
CA ALA A 23 0.30 -19.78 0.32
C ALA A 23 -0.67 -20.05 -0.84
N ASP A 24 -1.86 -20.58 -0.53
CA ASP A 24 -2.95 -20.65 -1.50
C ASP A 24 -3.32 -19.24 -1.98
N ILE A 25 -3.60 -19.10 -3.27
CA ILE A 25 -3.90 -17.81 -3.90
C ILE A 25 -5.22 -17.88 -4.67
N GLU A 26 -6.06 -16.87 -4.50
CA GLU A 26 -7.29 -16.72 -5.24
C GLU A 26 -7.51 -15.25 -5.63
N ALA A 27 -7.87 -15.02 -6.89
CA ALA A 27 -8.23 -13.70 -7.39
C ALA A 27 -9.70 -13.41 -7.08
N VAL A 28 -9.96 -12.23 -6.54
CA VAL A 28 -11.29 -11.62 -6.50
C VAL A 28 -11.55 -11.08 -7.90
N GLU A 29 -12.59 -11.57 -8.56
CA GLU A 29 -12.93 -11.17 -9.93
C GLU A 29 -14.28 -10.48 -9.97
N ALA A 30 -14.37 -9.30 -10.60
CA ALA A 30 -15.67 -8.71 -10.93
C ALA A 30 -16.40 -9.59 -11.96
N VAL A 31 -17.71 -9.77 -11.81
CA VAL A 31 -18.55 -10.48 -12.80
C VAL A 31 -18.48 -9.77 -14.14
N GLU A 32 -18.58 -8.44 -14.12
CA GLU A 32 -18.31 -7.57 -15.26
C GLU A 32 -16.91 -6.95 -15.09
N PRO A 33 -15.89 -7.43 -15.82
CA PRO A 33 -14.54 -6.89 -15.71
C PRO A 33 -14.47 -5.41 -16.05
N TYR A 34 -13.55 -4.68 -15.41
CA TYR A 34 -13.20 -3.33 -15.85
C TYR A 34 -12.45 -3.46 -17.18
N THR A 35 -13.06 -2.97 -18.25
CA THR A 35 -12.52 -3.03 -19.61
C THR A 35 -12.31 -1.61 -20.14
N GLY A 36 -11.45 -1.48 -21.14
CA GLY A 36 -11.07 -0.19 -21.71
C GLY A 36 -9.76 0.34 -21.15
N ASP A 37 -9.56 1.65 -21.27
CA ASP A 37 -8.37 2.33 -20.78
C ASP A 37 -8.54 2.82 -19.33
N PHE A 38 -7.49 3.45 -18.80
CA PHE A 38 -7.50 4.01 -17.47
C PHE A 38 -8.68 4.98 -17.22
N GLN A 39 -9.08 5.76 -18.24
CA GLN A 39 -10.19 6.72 -18.10
C GLN A 39 -11.53 5.99 -17.99
N ALA A 40 -11.75 4.93 -18.75
CA ALA A 40 -12.92 4.07 -18.63
C ALA A 40 -13.04 3.47 -17.21
N THR A 41 -11.93 2.95 -16.66
CA THR A 41 -11.88 2.43 -15.28
C THR A 41 -12.20 3.53 -14.26
N VAL A 42 -11.65 4.74 -14.42
CA VAL A 42 -11.95 5.89 -13.55
C VAL A 42 -13.42 6.27 -13.63
N GLN A 43 -13.99 6.41 -14.83
CA GLN A 43 -15.40 6.80 -15.01
C GLN A 43 -16.35 5.80 -14.36
N ARG A 44 -16.17 4.50 -14.64
CA ARG A 44 -16.98 3.45 -14.03
C ARG A 44 -16.81 3.44 -12.51
N GLY A 45 -15.57 3.43 -12.03
CA GLY A 45 -15.28 3.37 -10.59
C GLY A 45 -15.84 4.57 -9.82
N ASN A 46 -15.88 5.76 -10.43
CA ASN A 46 -16.52 6.95 -9.85
C ASN A 46 -18.04 6.81 -9.79
N LYS A 47 -18.68 6.36 -10.88
CA LYS A 47 -20.13 6.16 -10.93
C LYS A 47 -20.61 5.19 -9.85
N GLU A 48 -19.94 4.03 -9.75
CA GLU A 48 -20.21 3.01 -8.72
C GLU A 48 -20.14 3.60 -7.31
N ARG A 49 -19.11 4.41 -7.02
CA ARG A 49 -18.93 5.05 -5.71
C ARG A 49 -19.98 6.13 -5.41
N GLN A 50 -20.32 6.95 -6.39
CA GLN A 50 -21.30 8.03 -6.24
C GLN A 50 -22.71 7.47 -6.01
N ASN A 51 -23.04 6.36 -6.65
CA ASN A 51 -24.35 5.72 -6.54
C ASN A 51 -24.44 4.72 -5.38
N GLY A 52 -23.31 4.31 -4.79
CA GLY A 52 -23.27 3.20 -3.83
C GLY A 52 -23.54 1.83 -4.45
N GLU A 53 -23.31 1.71 -5.76
CA GLU A 53 -23.57 0.52 -6.57
C GLU A 53 -22.25 -0.23 -6.79
N TRP A 54 -21.95 -1.20 -5.92
CA TRP A 54 -20.69 -1.95 -5.98
C TRP A 54 -20.74 -3.05 -7.05
N PRO A 55 -19.64 -3.31 -7.78
CA PRO A 55 -19.61 -4.36 -8.80
C PRO A 55 -19.81 -5.74 -8.17
N ALA A 56 -20.69 -6.55 -8.76
CA ALA A 56 -20.80 -7.95 -8.36
C ALA A 56 -19.46 -8.67 -8.56
N ILE A 57 -19.10 -9.58 -7.66
CA ILE A 57 -17.91 -10.42 -7.76
C ILE A 57 -18.30 -11.87 -8.00
N LYS A 58 -17.45 -12.61 -8.71
CA LYS A 58 -17.59 -14.07 -8.82
C LYS A 58 -17.46 -14.70 -7.42
N PRO A 59 -18.20 -15.79 -7.13
CA PRO A 59 -18.05 -16.49 -5.86
C PRO A 59 -16.61 -16.96 -5.66
N LEU A 60 -16.12 -16.84 -4.42
CA LEU A 60 -14.86 -17.47 -4.03
C LEU A 60 -15.01 -18.99 -4.07
N LYS A 61 -13.97 -19.66 -4.54
CA LYS A 61 -13.83 -21.12 -4.63
C LYS A 61 -13.17 -21.67 -3.37
N SER A 62 -12.38 -20.86 -2.66
CA SER A 62 -11.69 -21.30 -1.45
C SER A 62 -12.64 -21.41 -0.26
N ASP A 63 -12.51 -22.49 0.51
CA ASP A 63 -13.09 -22.60 1.84
C ASP A 63 -12.26 -21.79 2.84
N LEU A 64 -12.71 -20.56 3.13
CA LEU A 64 -12.00 -19.62 3.99
C LEU A 64 -11.95 -20.07 5.47
N SER A 65 -12.75 -21.06 5.88
CA SER A 65 -12.74 -21.57 7.26
C SER A 65 -11.39 -22.22 7.63
N LYS A 66 -10.68 -22.75 6.63
CA LYS A 66 -9.38 -23.44 6.78
C LYS A 66 -8.19 -22.52 7.09
N TYR A 67 -8.39 -21.20 7.07
CA TYR A 67 -7.31 -20.23 7.22
C TYR A 67 -7.51 -19.31 8.42
N ASP A 68 -6.47 -19.19 9.25
CA ASP A 68 -6.41 -18.23 10.35
C ASP A 68 -5.91 -16.85 9.89
N VAL A 69 -5.06 -16.84 8.85
CA VAL A 69 -4.44 -15.64 8.29
C VAL A 69 -4.81 -15.51 6.82
N ILE A 70 -5.34 -14.34 6.44
CA ILE A 70 -5.69 -14.02 5.07
C ILE A 70 -4.93 -12.75 4.67
N PHE A 71 -4.00 -12.90 3.73
CA PHE A 71 -3.46 -11.76 2.99
C PHE A 71 -4.53 -11.25 2.04
N LEU A 72 -4.83 -9.95 2.11
CA LEU A 72 -5.85 -9.28 1.29
C LEU A 72 -5.22 -8.18 0.43
N GLY A 73 -5.16 -8.42 -0.88
CA GLY A 73 -4.48 -7.58 -1.86
C GLY A 73 -5.40 -6.69 -2.68
N TYR A 74 -5.04 -5.43 -2.87
CA TYR A 74 -5.81 -4.53 -3.73
C TYR A 74 -5.02 -3.33 -4.27
N PRO A 75 -5.37 -2.80 -5.46
CA PRO A 75 -4.93 -1.47 -5.84
C PRO A 75 -5.64 -0.40 -5.00
N ILE A 76 -4.96 0.72 -4.76
CA ILE A 76 -5.58 1.90 -4.14
C ILE A 76 -6.35 2.69 -5.18
N TRP A 77 -7.68 2.77 -5.02
CA TRP A 77 -8.57 3.61 -5.79
C TRP A 77 -9.20 4.66 -4.88
N TYR A 78 -9.11 5.93 -5.28
CA TYR A 78 -9.69 7.06 -4.54
C TYR A 78 -9.29 7.11 -3.05
N GLY A 79 -8.05 6.74 -2.74
CA GLY A 79 -7.49 6.78 -1.39
C GLY A 79 -7.76 5.54 -0.53
N THR A 80 -8.48 4.54 -1.03
CA THR A 80 -8.76 3.29 -0.29
C THR A 80 -8.75 2.06 -1.22
N TYR A 81 -9.14 0.89 -0.73
CA TYR A 81 -9.22 -0.34 -1.53
C TYR A 81 -10.19 -0.23 -2.71
N ALA A 82 -9.90 -0.93 -3.81
CA ALA A 82 -10.72 -0.92 -5.03
C ALA A 82 -12.15 -1.45 -4.84
N ASN A 83 -13.07 -0.99 -5.69
CA ASN A 83 -14.51 -1.25 -5.56
C ASN A 83 -14.90 -2.75 -5.46
N PRO A 84 -14.27 -3.71 -6.18
CA PRO A 84 -14.57 -5.13 -5.99
C PRO A 84 -14.28 -5.67 -4.59
N ILE A 85 -13.32 -5.05 -3.87
CA ILE A 85 -13.07 -5.39 -2.47
C ILE A 85 -14.21 -4.94 -1.59
N VAL A 86 -14.88 -3.82 -1.88
CA VAL A 86 -16.06 -3.38 -1.12
C VAL A 86 -17.12 -4.48 -1.14
N THR A 87 -17.41 -5.05 -2.30
CA THR A 87 -18.35 -6.17 -2.45
C THR A 87 -17.92 -7.40 -1.65
N LEU A 88 -16.63 -7.75 -1.68
CA LEU A 88 -16.08 -8.85 -0.88
C LEU A 88 -16.34 -8.64 0.62
N LEU A 89 -16.03 -7.44 1.13
CA LEU A 89 -16.17 -7.11 2.56
C LEU A 89 -17.63 -7.02 3.01
N ASN A 90 -18.54 -6.62 2.12
CA ASN A 90 -19.98 -6.64 2.39
C ASN A 90 -20.53 -8.07 2.48
N GLY A 91 -19.90 -9.03 1.80
CA GLY A 91 -20.30 -10.44 1.78
C GLY A 91 -19.58 -11.33 2.81
N GLN A 92 -18.51 -10.86 3.46
CA GLN A 92 -17.66 -11.64 4.37
C GLN A 92 -17.09 -10.76 5.50
N ASP A 93 -17.32 -11.13 6.76
CA ASP A 93 -16.86 -10.36 7.94
C ASP A 93 -15.63 -10.96 8.65
N PHE A 94 -15.09 -12.09 8.14
CA PHE A 94 -13.85 -12.75 8.56
C PHE A 94 -13.68 -12.91 10.10
N PRO A 95 -14.65 -13.49 10.81
CA PRO A 95 -14.69 -13.46 12.26
C PRO A 95 -13.52 -14.25 12.85
N GLY A 96 -12.80 -13.63 13.79
CA GLY A 96 -11.66 -14.24 14.49
C GLY A 96 -10.39 -14.43 13.63
N LYS A 97 -10.43 -14.07 12.34
CA LYS A 97 -9.29 -14.20 11.43
C LYS A 97 -8.36 -12.99 11.50
N THR A 98 -7.11 -13.20 11.14
CA THR A 98 -6.14 -12.12 10.93
C THR A 98 -6.10 -11.73 9.46
N ILE A 99 -6.41 -10.47 9.16
CA ILE A 99 -6.28 -9.91 7.81
C ILE A 99 -4.97 -9.13 7.72
N VAL A 100 -4.14 -9.50 6.76
CA VAL A 100 -2.86 -8.83 6.45
C VAL A 100 -3.05 -8.08 5.13
N PRO A 101 -3.34 -6.77 5.16
CA PRO A 101 -3.58 -6.04 3.93
C PRO A 101 -2.27 -5.86 3.15
N PHE A 102 -2.35 -5.95 1.83
CA PHE A 102 -1.31 -5.42 0.97
C PHE A 102 -1.88 -4.60 -0.17
N CYS A 103 -1.19 -3.55 -0.58
CA CYS A 103 -1.69 -2.69 -1.64
C CYS A 103 -0.62 -2.22 -2.61
N THR A 104 -1.07 -1.98 -3.84
CA THR A 104 -0.28 -1.29 -4.87
C THR A 104 -0.88 0.07 -5.14
N PHE A 105 -0.06 1.12 -5.26
CA PHE A 105 -0.60 2.46 -5.40
C PHE A 105 0.24 3.39 -6.29
N GLY A 106 -0.44 4.20 -7.11
CA GLY A 106 0.15 5.38 -7.72
C GLY A 106 0.15 6.56 -6.76
N SER A 107 -0.96 6.71 -6.02
CA SER A 107 -1.18 7.71 -4.97
C SER A 107 -1.97 7.17 -3.79
N GLY A 108 -1.93 7.90 -2.68
CA GLY A 108 -2.48 7.41 -1.40
C GLY A 108 -1.48 6.48 -0.73
N GLY A 109 -1.93 5.32 -0.29
CA GLY A 109 -1.08 4.33 0.37
C GLY A 109 -1.87 3.41 1.29
N LEU A 110 -1.15 2.59 2.05
CA LEU A 110 -1.73 1.56 2.91
C LEU A 110 -2.50 2.13 4.10
N ASN A 111 -2.03 3.23 4.70
CA ASN A 111 -2.55 3.75 5.98
C ASN A 111 -4.08 3.97 5.98
N THR A 112 -4.59 4.77 5.03
CA THR A 112 -6.02 5.06 4.92
C THR A 112 -6.83 3.79 4.65
N SER A 113 -6.41 2.97 3.69
CA SER A 113 -7.10 1.71 3.38
C SER A 113 -7.14 0.73 4.56
N SER A 114 -6.08 0.68 5.38
CA SER A 114 -6.03 -0.17 6.57
C SER A 114 -6.96 0.33 7.67
N ALA A 115 -7.09 1.66 7.83
CA ALA A 115 -8.07 2.24 8.73
C ALA A 115 -9.51 1.94 8.28
N ASP A 116 -9.78 1.99 6.98
CA ASP A 116 -11.10 1.64 6.44
C ASP A 116 -11.39 0.14 6.54
N LEU A 117 -10.39 -0.73 6.37
CA LEU A 117 -10.54 -2.16 6.63
C LEU A 117 -10.92 -2.45 8.09
N LYS A 118 -10.29 -1.75 9.05
CA LYS A 118 -10.63 -1.90 10.48
C LYS A 118 -12.09 -1.54 10.77
N LYS A 119 -12.64 -0.54 10.08
CA LYS A 119 -14.05 -0.17 10.19
C LYS A 119 -14.97 -1.19 9.53
N ALA A 120 -14.58 -1.67 8.33
CA ALA A 120 -15.38 -2.62 7.56
C ALA A 120 -15.41 -4.03 8.18
N LEU A 121 -14.34 -4.45 8.87
CA LEU A 121 -14.19 -5.78 9.45
C LEU A 121 -13.99 -5.74 10.97
N PRO A 122 -14.99 -5.32 11.76
CA PRO A 122 -14.86 -5.17 13.20
C PRO A 122 -14.64 -6.50 13.95
N LYS A 123 -14.93 -7.64 13.29
CA LYS A 123 -14.76 -9.00 13.86
C LYS A 123 -13.44 -9.66 13.47
N ALA A 124 -12.64 -9.01 12.63
CA ALA A 124 -11.34 -9.50 12.20
C ALA A 124 -10.20 -8.68 12.83
N LYS A 125 -9.03 -9.30 13.00
CA LYS A 125 -7.82 -8.60 13.41
C LYS A 125 -7.10 -8.06 12.17
N ILE A 126 -7.14 -6.75 11.95
CA ILE A 126 -6.35 -6.11 10.89
C ILE A 126 -4.90 -5.92 11.39
N ALA A 127 -3.99 -6.72 10.83
CA ALA A 127 -2.56 -6.69 11.14
C ALA A 127 -1.82 -5.59 10.36
N GLN A 128 -0.52 -5.42 10.67
CA GLN A 128 0.37 -4.61 9.86
C GLN A 128 0.43 -5.15 8.44
N GLY A 129 0.19 -4.28 7.46
CA GLY A 129 0.22 -4.64 6.05
C GLY A 129 1.47 -4.20 5.31
N TYR A 130 1.49 -4.45 4.00
CA TYR A 130 2.55 -4.03 3.09
C TYR A 130 2.00 -3.18 1.95
N GLY A 131 2.51 -1.97 1.78
CA GLY A 131 2.17 -1.10 0.65
C GLY A 131 3.37 -0.91 -0.27
N VAL A 132 3.16 -0.99 -1.58
CA VAL A 132 4.20 -0.68 -2.56
C VAL A 132 3.68 0.25 -3.65
N ARG A 133 4.48 1.26 -4.01
CA ARG A 133 4.15 2.11 -5.14
C ARG A 133 4.25 1.34 -6.44
N THR A 134 3.36 1.61 -7.41
CA THR A 134 3.43 1.01 -8.75
C THR A 134 4.81 1.21 -9.39
N ALA A 135 5.40 2.40 -9.22
CA ALA A 135 6.75 2.73 -9.71
C ALA A 135 7.87 1.89 -9.06
N ARG A 136 7.60 1.22 -7.94
CA ARG A 136 8.55 0.44 -7.14
C ARG A 136 8.26 -1.06 -7.11
N VAL A 137 7.30 -1.56 -7.90
CA VAL A 137 6.91 -2.98 -7.85
C VAL A 137 8.09 -3.92 -8.17
N ALA A 138 9.05 -3.48 -8.98
CA ALA A 138 10.30 -4.22 -9.23
C ALA A 138 11.15 -4.46 -7.96
N LYS A 139 10.95 -3.68 -6.90
CA LYS A 139 11.62 -3.81 -5.60
C LYS A 139 10.84 -4.69 -4.61
N ALA A 140 9.59 -5.06 -4.93
CA ALA A 140 8.68 -5.72 -4.00
C ALA A 140 9.24 -7.05 -3.45
N ALA A 141 9.97 -7.84 -4.24
CA ALA A 141 10.50 -9.13 -3.77
C ALA A 141 11.39 -9.00 -2.53
N LYS A 142 12.32 -8.03 -2.54
CA LYS A 142 13.22 -7.77 -1.41
C LYS A 142 12.47 -7.19 -0.21
N GLU A 143 11.60 -6.22 -0.45
CA GLU A 143 10.81 -5.56 0.59
C GLU A 143 9.84 -6.54 1.27
N LEU A 144 9.16 -7.38 0.49
CA LEU A 144 8.31 -8.47 0.97
C LEU A 144 9.11 -9.48 1.77
N ASN A 145 10.32 -9.84 1.33
CA ASN A 145 11.13 -10.78 2.10
C ASN A 145 11.42 -10.26 3.51
N ARG A 146 11.77 -8.98 3.63
CA ARG A 146 11.91 -8.32 4.93
C ARG A 146 10.60 -8.31 5.70
N PHE A 147 9.53 -7.78 5.12
CA PHE A 147 8.22 -7.66 5.75
C PHE A 147 7.72 -9.01 6.30
N LEU A 148 7.75 -10.05 5.48
CA LEU A 148 7.30 -11.39 5.86
C LEU A 148 8.14 -11.99 6.99
N THR A 149 9.45 -11.72 7.00
CA THR A 149 10.37 -12.23 8.05
C THR A 149 10.17 -11.47 9.36
N GLU A 150 10.12 -10.13 9.33
CA GLU A 150 9.95 -9.30 10.53
C GLU A 150 8.60 -9.51 11.23
N ASN A 151 7.56 -9.85 10.46
CA ASN A 151 6.22 -10.08 10.99
C ASN A 151 5.93 -11.58 11.26
N GLY A 152 6.94 -12.45 11.17
CA GLY A 152 6.83 -13.86 11.56
C GLY A 152 6.09 -14.76 10.57
N TYR A 153 5.77 -14.29 9.36
CA TYR A 153 5.12 -15.09 8.31
C TYR A 153 6.10 -16.01 7.58
N LYS A 154 7.38 -15.62 7.51
CA LYS A 154 8.46 -16.40 6.87
C LYS A 154 9.56 -16.69 7.88
N LYS A 155 10.00 -17.95 7.95
CA LYS A 155 11.17 -18.33 8.77
C LYS A 155 12.43 -17.64 8.24
N GLY A 156 13.23 -17.10 9.15
CA GLY A 156 14.48 -16.44 8.84
C GLY A 156 14.79 -15.35 9.85
N ALA A 157 15.89 -14.64 9.62
CA ALA A 157 16.23 -13.44 10.35
C ALA A 157 16.66 -12.38 9.36
N VAL A 158 16.18 -11.15 9.55
CA VAL A 158 16.70 -9.97 8.86
C VAL A 158 17.31 -9.03 9.87
N LYS A 159 18.40 -8.36 9.48
CA LYS A 159 19.02 -7.37 10.34
C LYS A 159 18.01 -6.26 10.61
N ALA A 160 17.78 -5.97 11.90
CA ALA A 160 16.94 -4.87 12.32
C ALA A 160 17.41 -3.56 11.68
N LEU A 161 16.47 -2.78 11.16
CA LEU A 161 16.76 -1.46 10.64
C LEU A 161 17.09 -0.52 11.81
N PRO A 162 18.13 0.32 11.70
CA PRO A 162 18.41 1.30 12.73
C PRO A 162 17.25 2.29 12.84
N ALA A 163 17.08 2.87 14.02
CA ALA A 163 16.15 3.96 14.23
C ALA A 163 16.54 5.17 13.36
N TYR A 164 15.54 5.95 12.95
CA TYR A 164 15.79 7.26 12.34
C TYR A 164 16.48 8.18 13.36
N THR A 165 17.42 8.99 12.89
CA THR A 165 18.01 10.07 13.67
C THR A 165 16.94 11.07 14.10
N ALA A 166 17.21 11.85 15.14
CA ALA A 166 16.38 12.99 15.52
C ALA A 166 16.10 13.90 14.31
N GLN A 167 14.88 14.40 14.24
CA GLN A 167 14.42 15.32 13.21
C GLN A 167 15.20 16.64 13.27
N LYS A 168 15.72 17.09 12.13
CA LYS A 168 16.46 18.35 11.99
C LYS A 168 15.94 19.16 10.80
N PRO A 169 16.05 20.50 10.80
CA PRO A 169 15.68 21.32 9.64
C PRO A 169 16.34 20.82 8.35
N VAL A 170 15.58 20.77 7.26
CA VAL A 170 16.11 20.33 5.96
C VAL A 170 17.10 21.32 5.37
N THR A 171 18.22 20.78 4.87
CA THR A 171 19.19 21.48 4.02
C THR A 171 18.70 21.58 2.58
N ASP A 172 19.33 22.43 1.77
CA ASP A 172 18.95 22.56 0.35
C ASP A 172 19.24 21.28 -0.46
N ALA A 173 20.28 20.53 -0.09
CA ALA A 173 20.54 19.22 -0.69
C ALA A 173 19.43 18.20 -0.38
N GLU A 174 18.87 18.23 0.82
CA GLU A 174 17.77 17.33 1.21
C GLU A 174 16.43 17.74 0.60
N LYS A 175 16.21 19.05 0.38
CA LYS A 175 15.07 19.54 -0.41
C LYS A 175 15.17 19.05 -1.86
N ALA A 176 16.34 19.22 -2.49
CA ALA A 176 16.56 18.75 -3.86
C ALA A 176 16.40 17.21 -3.98
N LEU A 177 16.86 16.46 -2.98
CA LEU A 177 16.66 15.01 -2.90
C LEU A 177 15.17 14.66 -2.79
N PHE A 178 14.43 15.35 -1.92
CA PHE A 178 13.00 15.17 -1.75
C PHE A 178 12.25 15.46 -3.06
N ASP A 179 12.56 16.58 -3.72
CA ASP A 179 11.93 16.98 -4.97
C ASP A 179 12.21 15.97 -6.08
N ALA A 180 13.44 15.46 -6.18
CA ALA A 180 13.80 14.41 -7.11
C ALA A 180 13.00 13.11 -6.86
N ALA A 181 12.89 12.68 -5.59
CA ALA A 181 12.16 11.49 -5.19
C ALA A 181 10.66 11.56 -5.51
N CYS A 182 10.09 12.75 -5.36
CA CYS A 182 8.66 13.01 -5.42
C CYS A 182 8.21 13.52 -6.79
N SER A 183 9.13 13.82 -7.71
CA SER A 183 8.87 14.44 -9.01
C SER A 183 7.83 13.73 -9.88
N SER A 184 7.74 12.40 -9.77
CA SER A 184 6.78 11.59 -10.55
C SER A 184 5.40 11.45 -9.88
N TYR A 185 5.21 12.05 -8.70
CA TYR A 185 4.00 11.89 -7.90
C TYR A 185 2.98 12.96 -8.24
N GLN A 186 1.77 12.55 -8.63
CA GLN A 186 0.78 13.44 -9.25
C GLN A 186 0.06 14.38 -8.28
N PHE A 187 0.23 14.21 -6.96
CA PHE A 187 -0.48 15.00 -5.95
C PHE A 187 0.51 15.80 -5.10
N PRO A 188 0.18 17.02 -4.66
CA PRO A 188 1.07 17.79 -3.79
C PRO A 188 1.40 17.02 -2.50
N LEU A 189 2.69 16.84 -2.22
CA LEU A 189 3.18 16.23 -0.97
C LEU A 189 3.54 17.29 0.09
N GLY A 190 3.46 18.57 -0.25
CA GLY A 190 3.84 19.67 0.64
C GLY A 190 5.34 19.96 0.60
N THR A 191 5.77 20.87 1.46
CA THR A 191 7.17 21.33 1.56
C THR A 191 7.86 20.65 2.74
N PRO A 192 9.01 19.98 2.54
CA PRO A 192 9.74 19.35 3.63
C PRO A 192 10.26 20.40 4.62
N GLN A 193 10.07 20.14 5.92
CA GLN A 193 10.45 21.03 7.02
C GLN A 193 11.62 20.45 7.80
N THR A 194 11.50 19.18 8.20
CA THR A 194 12.53 18.46 8.91
C THR A 194 12.76 17.08 8.31
N VAL A 195 13.94 16.53 8.56
CA VAL A 195 14.30 15.18 8.14
C VAL A 195 15.03 14.44 9.25
N GLY A 196 14.65 13.18 9.44
CA GLY A 196 15.43 12.16 10.13
C GLY A 196 15.98 11.17 9.11
N LYS A 197 17.11 10.53 9.39
CA LYS A 197 17.75 9.59 8.46
C LYS A 197 18.07 8.28 9.16
N ARG A 198 18.13 7.19 8.42
CA ARG A 198 18.79 5.96 8.89
C ARG A 198 19.65 5.37 7.78
N GLU A 199 20.87 4.98 8.16
CA GLU A 199 21.79 4.30 7.25
C GLU A 199 21.50 2.80 7.28
N THR A 200 21.33 2.22 6.10
CA THR A 200 21.11 0.79 5.92
C THR A 200 22.30 0.17 5.18
N PRO A 201 22.46 -1.16 5.19
CA PRO A 201 23.47 -1.82 4.35
C PRO A 201 23.33 -1.49 2.87
N ASP A 202 22.12 -1.14 2.42
CA ASP A 202 21.74 -0.99 1.03
C ASP A 202 21.65 0.47 0.57
N GLY A 203 21.77 1.44 1.47
CA GLY A 203 21.51 2.84 1.17
C GLY A 203 21.05 3.64 2.38
N THR A 204 20.41 4.77 2.15
CA THR A 204 19.94 5.69 3.20
C THR A 204 18.42 5.86 3.07
N ASP A 205 17.70 5.70 4.18
CA ASP A 205 16.28 6.04 4.25
C ASP A 205 16.11 7.40 4.96
N TYR A 206 15.14 8.17 4.50
CA TYR A 206 14.82 9.51 4.97
C TYR A 206 13.36 9.54 5.42
N GLU A 207 13.15 10.11 6.61
CA GLU A 207 11.83 10.40 7.18
C GLU A 207 11.64 11.93 7.18
N PHE A 208 10.95 12.44 6.16
CA PHE A 208 10.66 13.87 6.03
C PHE A 208 9.34 14.22 6.72
N LYS A 209 9.34 15.22 7.59
CA LYS A 209 8.09 15.89 8.02
C LYS A 209 7.81 17.03 7.06
N VAL A 210 6.66 16.96 6.40
CA VAL A 210 6.23 17.92 5.39
C VAL A 210 5.05 18.72 5.90
N LYS A 211 4.99 20.00 5.52
CA LYS A 211 3.81 20.85 5.70
C LYS A 211 3.11 21.03 4.36
N SER A 212 1.80 20.85 4.37
CA SER A 212 0.93 21.09 3.22
C SER A 212 -0.21 22.01 3.65
N ARG A 213 -0.84 22.66 2.67
CA ARG A 213 -2.04 23.46 2.89
C ARG A 213 -3.22 22.77 2.20
N GLY A 214 -4.23 22.41 2.97
CA GLY A 214 -5.45 21.82 2.43
C GLY A 214 -6.26 22.83 1.62
N MET A 215 -7.21 22.35 0.82
CA MET A 215 -8.15 23.20 0.06
C MET A 215 -8.97 24.14 0.95
N ASN A 216 -9.13 23.81 2.24
CA ASN A 216 -9.78 24.64 3.26
C ASN A 216 -8.84 25.69 3.90
N GLY A 217 -7.63 25.87 3.36
CA GLY A 217 -6.61 26.80 3.88
C GLY A 217 -5.88 26.35 5.15
N LYS A 218 -6.30 25.23 5.77
CA LYS A 218 -5.69 24.71 6.99
C LYS A 218 -4.36 24.02 6.69
N GLU A 219 -3.39 24.20 7.57
CA GLU A 219 -2.15 23.43 7.53
C GLU A 219 -2.44 21.96 7.88
N ALA A 220 -1.79 21.06 7.15
CA ALA A 220 -1.75 19.64 7.44
C ALA A 220 -0.29 19.17 7.38
N THR A 221 0.09 18.34 8.34
CA THR A 221 1.40 17.70 8.36
C THR A 221 1.30 16.28 7.84
N ALA A 222 2.35 15.81 7.18
CA ALA A 222 2.50 14.42 6.81
C ALA A 222 3.95 13.98 7.02
N THR A 223 4.16 12.67 7.03
CA THR A 223 5.49 12.06 6.98
C THR A 223 5.67 11.42 5.61
N ILE A 224 6.75 11.78 4.92
CA ILE A 224 7.12 11.22 3.63
C ILE A 224 8.40 10.43 3.78
N TYR A 225 8.35 9.17 3.39
CA TYR A 225 9.50 8.30 3.38
C TYR A 225 10.12 8.26 1.98
N VAL A 226 11.43 8.45 1.95
CA VAL A 226 12.24 8.37 0.74
C VAL A 226 13.38 7.41 1.02
N THR A 227 13.73 6.57 0.05
CA THR A 227 14.93 5.72 0.12
C THR A 227 15.89 6.09 -1.01
N VAL A 228 17.17 5.99 -0.74
CA VAL A 228 18.26 6.12 -1.72
C VAL A 228 19.10 4.87 -1.61
N GLU A 229 18.91 3.92 -2.52
CA GLU A 229 19.82 2.77 -2.62
C GLU A 229 21.24 3.24 -2.99
N LYS A 230 22.27 2.50 -2.60
CA LYS A 230 23.67 2.81 -2.94
C LYS A 230 23.85 2.94 -4.45
N GLY A 231 24.25 4.14 -4.90
CA GLY A 231 24.39 4.46 -6.33
C GLY A 231 23.06 4.61 -7.09
N GLY A 232 21.93 4.52 -6.38
CA GLY A 232 20.59 4.68 -6.91
C GLY A 232 20.10 6.13 -6.89
N LYS A 233 18.94 6.34 -7.51
CA LYS A 233 18.21 7.61 -7.43
C LYS A 233 17.34 7.62 -6.17
N PRO A 234 16.99 8.81 -5.64
CA PRO A 234 16.03 8.89 -4.55
C PRO A 234 14.64 8.46 -5.03
N GLU A 235 13.95 7.70 -4.20
CA GLU A 235 12.65 7.13 -4.52
C GLU A 235 11.67 7.35 -3.37
N PHE A 236 10.55 8.02 -3.65
CA PHE A 236 9.44 8.11 -2.71
C PHE A 236 8.83 6.72 -2.48
N THR A 237 8.68 6.31 -1.22
CA THR A 237 8.16 4.98 -0.83
C THR A 237 6.76 5.07 -0.24
N GLU A 238 6.53 5.93 0.74
CA GLU A 238 5.29 5.98 1.53
C GLU A 238 4.98 7.39 2.02
N VAL A 239 3.68 7.73 2.03
CA VAL A 239 3.14 8.90 2.71
C VAL A 239 2.22 8.48 3.86
N VAL A 240 2.46 9.04 5.04
CA VAL A 240 1.63 8.88 6.23
C VAL A 240 1.06 10.25 6.59
N ARG A 241 -0.27 10.38 6.52
CA ARG A 241 -1.04 11.58 6.88
C ARG A 241 -1.77 11.36 8.20
#